data_AF-A0A8S3Z4A2-F1
#
_entry.id   AF-A0A8S3Z4A2-F1
#
_cell.length_a   1.000
_cell.length_b   1.000
_cell.length_c   1.000
_cell.angle_alpha   90.00
_cell.angle_beta   90.00
_cell.angle_gamma   90.00
#
_symmetry.space_group_name_H-M   'P 1'
#
loop_
_entity.id
_entity.type
_entity.pdbx_description
1 polymer ?
#
loop_
_entity_poly.entity_id
_entity_poly.type
_entity_poly.pdbx_seq_one_letter_code
_entity_poly.pdbx_strand_id
1 'polypeptide(L)'
;LCNPTCQNNGTCISPSTCACPAGFHGNYCEKAMCGRACQNGGHCLPEGFCWCAQGFYGDACEYSHCIPMCLNGGTCTGTNQCLCSAEYSGNLCEIKEDTDRPRRSKEPDTYRLNKDSKKNPDRSEQSLELKLQKAEQRLLKITFRRAPTWDIPEDELRTLRRLKHKADKESLSLQERRYLIKFLTQERRHLNSKDKTKLKRFKNLIRQSKKRQKLRKRRLYVK
;
A
#
# COMPACT_ATOMS: atom_id res chain seq x y z
N LEU A 1 -6.53 50.20 -17.99
CA LEU A 1 -6.09 48.83 -18.39
C LEU A 1 -6.09 47.94 -17.16
N CYS A 2 -6.60 46.70 -17.27
CA CYS A 2 -6.44 45.69 -16.21
C CYS A 2 -5.05 45.08 -16.28
N ASN A 3 -4.38 44.96 -15.14
CA ASN A 3 -3.13 44.23 -15.00
C ASN A 3 -3.16 43.43 -13.68
N PRO A 4 -3.16 42.09 -13.72
CA PRO A 4 -3.16 41.21 -14.90
C PRO A 4 -4.46 41.29 -15.73
N THR A 5 -4.41 40.77 -16.96
CA THR A 5 -5.55 40.77 -17.90
C THR A 5 -6.66 39.81 -17.46
N CYS A 6 -7.90 40.17 -17.77
CA CYS A 6 -9.06 39.30 -17.55
C CYS A 6 -8.96 38.06 -18.45
N GLN A 7 -9.20 36.88 -17.86
CA GLN A 7 -9.25 35.60 -18.57
C GLN A 7 -10.68 35.27 -19.03
N ASN A 8 -10.83 34.20 -19.82
CA ASN A 8 -12.12 33.62 -20.22
C ASN A 8 -13.14 34.66 -20.75
N ASN A 9 -12.68 35.58 -21.59
CA ASN A 9 -13.52 36.62 -22.20
C ASN A 9 -14.13 37.62 -21.21
N GLY A 10 -13.54 37.78 -20.01
CA GLY A 10 -13.91 38.79 -19.03
C GLY A 10 -13.67 40.22 -19.52
N THR A 11 -14.57 41.14 -19.15
CA THR A 11 -14.45 42.56 -19.51
C THR A 11 -13.81 43.34 -18.37
N CYS A 12 -12.75 44.10 -18.66
CA CYS A 12 -12.09 44.93 -17.66
C CYS A 12 -12.98 46.14 -17.32
N ILE A 13 -13.45 46.23 -16.06
CA ILE A 13 -14.33 47.30 -15.60
C ILE A 13 -13.63 48.32 -14.70
N SER A 14 -12.56 47.91 -14.01
CA SER A 14 -11.71 48.82 -13.23
C SER A 14 -10.31 48.21 -13.07
N PRO A 15 -9.31 48.95 -12.55
CA PRO A 15 -7.98 48.40 -12.28
C PRO A 15 -8.09 47.13 -11.42
N SER A 16 -7.54 46.02 -11.94
CA SER A 16 -7.57 44.69 -11.31
C SER A 16 -8.95 44.10 -11.03
N THR A 17 -10.02 44.62 -11.64
CA THR A 17 -11.38 44.09 -11.50
C THR A 17 -11.97 43.76 -12.86
N CYS A 18 -12.36 42.50 -13.03
CA CYS A 18 -12.98 41.98 -14.23
C CYS A 18 -14.47 41.68 -14.00
N ALA A 19 -15.32 42.10 -14.94
CA ALA A 19 -16.68 41.58 -15.06
C ALA A 19 -16.62 40.23 -15.79
N CYS A 20 -17.02 39.17 -15.11
CA CYS A 20 -16.93 37.81 -15.63
C CYS A 20 -18.20 37.40 -16.38
N PRO A 21 -18.07 36.69 -17.51
CA PRO A 21 -19.21 36.09 -18.18
C PRO A 21 -19.83 34.97 -17.32
N ALA A 22 -21.07 34.60 -17.67
CA ALA A 22 -21.78 33.52 -16.99
C ALA A 22 -20.93 32.23 -17.01
N GLY A 23 -20.84 31.56 -15.86
CA GLY A 23 -20.00 30.36 -15.71
C GLY A 23 -18.55 30.65 -15.30
N PHE A 24 -18.15 31.90 -15.04
CA PHE A 24 -16.80 32.24 -14.58
C PHE A 24 -16.80 33.18 -13.37
N HIS A 25 -15.76 33.08 -12.55
CA HIS A 25 -15.57 33.90 -11.36
C HIS A 25 -14.08 34.02 -10.98
N GLY A 26 -13.81 34.78 -9.92
CA GLY A 26 -12.45 35.16 -9.53
C GLY A 26 -12.14 36.61 -9.92
N ASN A 27 -11.04 37.14 -9.41
CA ASN A 27 -10.69 38.56 -9.62
C ASN A 27 -10.35 38.84 -11.10
N TYR A 28 -9.92 37.80 -11.82
CA TYR A 28 -9.52 37.85 -13.22
C TYR A 28 -10.32 36.86 -14.07
N CYS A 29 -11.49 36.41 -13.60
CA CYS A 29 -12.34 35.41 -14.26
C CYS A 29 -11.63 34.08 -14.55
N GLU A 30 -10.64 33.74 -13.72
CA GLU A 30 -9.77 32.58 -13.89
C GLU A 30 -10.39 31.26 -13.41
N LYS A 31 -11.54 31.30 -12.73
CA LYS A 31 -12.20 30.13 -12.17
C LYS A 31 -13.52 29.86 -12.90
N ALA A 32 -13.70 28.63 -13.36
CA ALA A 32 -14.97 28.19 -13.93
C ALA A 32 -15.98 27.82 -12.82
N MET A 33 -17.25 28.11 -13.05
CA MET A 33 -18.38 27.66 -12.24
C MET A 33 -19.09 26.51 -12.96
N CYS A 34 -19.04 25.33 -12.35
CA CYS A 34 -19.83 24.19 -12.81
C CYS A 34 -21.23 24.27 -12.18
N GLY A 35 -22.27 23.88 -12.94
CA GLY A 35 -23.65 23.85 -12.44
C GLY A 35 -23.84 22.91 -11.23
N ARG A 36 -22.96 21.91 -11.09
CA ARG A 36 -22.79 21.08 -9.89
C ARG A 36 -21.33 21.05 -9.48
N ALA A 37 -21.06 20.97 -8.18
CA ALA A 37 -19.69 20.84 -7.68
C ALA A 37 -19.10 19.46 -8.06
N CYS A 38 -17.91 19.45 -8.65
CA CYS A 38 -17.19 18.22 -8.96
C CYS A 38 -16.78 17.51 -7.67
N GLN A 39 -17.18 16.25 -7.55
CA GLN A 39 -16.90 15.38 -6.41
C GLN A 39 -15.61 14.58 -6.62
N ASN A 40 -15.16 13.88 -5.58
CA ASN A 40 -14.09 12.88 -5.66
C ASN A 40 -12.78 13.37 -6.31
N GLY A 41 -12.43 14.63 -6.08
CA GLY A 41 -11.22 15.25 -6.63
C GLY A 41 -11.33 15.63 -8.10
N GLY A 42 -12.54 15.74 -8.64
CA GLY A 42 -12.77 16.27 -9.98
C GLY A 42 -12.50 17.78 -10.08
N HIS A 43 -12.09 18.24 -11.26
CA HIS A 43 -11.80 19.63 -11.55
C HIS A 43 -12.86 20.22 -12.49
N CYS A 44 -13.40 21.38 -12.14
CA CYS A 44 -14.36 22.08 -12.98
C CYS A 44 -13.64 22.70 -14.18
N LEU A 45 -14.12 22.40 -15.39
CA LEU A 45 -13.59 22.97 -16.62
C LEU A 45 -14.36 24.22 -17.05
N PRO A 46 -13.73 25.14 -17.82
CA PRO A 46 -14.35 26.33 -18.39
C PRO A 46 -15.69 26.09 -19.10
N GLU A 47 -15.85 24.93 -19.72
CA GLU A 47 -17.05 24.53 -20.46
C GLU A 47 -18.22 24.13 -19.53
N GLY A 48 -18.01 24.13 -18.21
CA GLY A 48 -19.04 23.82 -17.20
C GLY A 48 -19.16 22.34 -16.86
N PHE A 49 -18.28 21.49 -17.37
CA PHE A 49 -18.22 20.05 -17.09
C PHE A 49 -17.11 19.70 -16.08
N CYS A 50 -17.28 18.60 -15.36
CA CYS A 50 -16.26 18.09 -14.45
C CYS A 50 -15.28 17.13 -15.14
N TRP A 51 -13.99 17.40 -15.01
CA TRP A 51 -12.95 16.43 -15.30
C TRP A 51 -12.77 15.52 -14.07
N CYS A 52 -13.08 14.24 -14.21
CA CYS A 52 -12.95 13.27 -13.13
C CYS A 52 -11.54 12.67 -12.96
N ALA A 53 -11.14 12.49 -11.70
CA ALA A 53 -9.93 11.76 -11.35
C ALA A 53 -10.03 10.28 -11.75
N GLN A 54 -8.89 9.61 -11.90
CA GLN A 54 -8.82 8.20 -12.31
C GLN A 54 -9.72 7.30 -11.45
N GLY A 55 -10.62 6.57 -12.09
CA GLY A 55 -11.55 5.65 -11.42
C GLY A 55 -12.86 6.28 -10.96
N PHE A 56 -13.11 7.57 -11.29
CA PHE A 56 -14.38 8.24 -11.08
C PHE A 56 -15.01 8.69 -12.41
N TYR A 57 -16.34 8.77 -12.44
CA TYR A 57 -17.11 9.14 -13.62
C TYR A 57 -18.48 9.71 -13.23
N GLY A 58 -19.23 10.20 -14.21
CA GLY A 58 -20.48 10.95 -14.01
C GLY A 58 -20.29 12.45 -14.21
N ASP A 59 -21.39 13.18 -14.37
CA ASP A 59 -21.38 14.61 -14.69
C ASP A 59 -20.72 15.46 -13.60
N ALA A 60 -20.77 14.98 -12.35
CA ALA A 60 -20.13 15.58 -11.19
C ALA A 60 -19.08 14.65 -10.57
N CYS A 61 -18.60 13.63 -11.28
CA CYS A 61 -17.66 12.62 -10.78
C CYS A 61 -18.16 11.86 -9.55
N GLU A 62 -19.46 11.68 -9.43
CA GLU A 62 -20.16 11.07 -8.30
C GLU A 62 -20.05 9.54 -8.26
N TYR A 63 -19.77 8.91 -9.40
CA TYR A 63 -19.66 7.46 -9.51
C TYR A 63 -18.20 7.01 -9.52
N SER A 64 -17.95 5.80 -9.04
CA SER A 64 -16.62 5.19 -9.08
C SER A 64 -16.64 3.82 -9.75
N HIS A 65 -15.57 3.51 -10.48
CA HIS A 65 -15.36 2.21 -11.12
C HIS A 65 -14.00 1.66 -10.74
N CYS A 66 -14.00 0.47 -10.14
CA CYS A 66 -12.79 -0.23 -9.71
C CYS A 66 -12.32 -1.15 -10.83
N ILE A 67 -11.03 -1.09 -11.17
CA ILE A 67 -10.40 -2.02 -12.11
C ILE A 67 -9.14 -2.58 -11.43
N PRO A 68 -9.21 -3.79 -10.83
CA PRO A 68 -10.26 -4.82 -10.99
C PRO A 68 -11.55 -4.52 -10.22
N MET A 69 -12.69 -5.08 -10.65
CA MET A 69 -13.96 -4.93 -9.95
C MET A 69 -13.94 -5.59 -8.56
N CYS A 70 -14.67 -5.01 -7.61
CA CYS A 70 -14.89 -5.60 -6.30
C CYS A 70 -15.72 -6.89 -6.43
N LEU A 71 -15.32 -7.94 -5.72
CA LEU A 71 -15.97 -9.24 -5.70
C LEU A 71 -16.98 -9.34 -4.57
N ASN A 72 -17.79 -10.42 -4.58
CA ASN A 72 -18.69 -10.80 -3.48
C ASN A 72 -19.61 -9.68 -2.97
N GLY A 73 -20.09 -8.81 -3.87
CA GLY A 73 -20.98 -7.70 -3.52
C GLY A 73 -20.29 -6.48 -2.90
N GLY A 74 -18.96 -6.39 -2.99
CA GLY A 74 -18.21 -5.20 -2.57
C GLY A 74 -18.59 -3.96 -3.37
N THR A 75 -18.70 -2.82 -2.68
CA THR A 75 -18.98 -1.52 -3.31
C THR A 75 -17.68 -0.80 -3.60
N CYS A 76 -17.51 -0.32 -4.83
CA CYS A 76 -16.37 0.51 -5.17
C CYS A 76 -16.55 1.90 -4.54
N THR A 77 -15.55 2.37 -3.80
CA THR A 77 -15.56 3.68 -3.13
C THR A 77 -14.46 4.61 -3.64
N GLY A 78 -13.73 4.21 -4.67
CA GLY A 78 -12.68 5.00 -5.31
C GLY A 78 -11.70 4.15 -6.10
N THR A 79 -10.53 4.70 -6.43
CA THR A 79 -9.53 4.02 -7.26
C THR A 79 -9.00 2.75 -6.58
N ASN A 80 -9.49 1.58 -7.01
CA ASN A 80 -9.12 0.26 -6.47
C ASN A 80 -9.37 0.10 -4.97
N GLN A 81 -10.39 0.79 -4.45
CA GLN A 81 -10.83 0.67 -3.07
C GLN A 81 -12.21 0.04 -3.02
N CYS A 82 -12.27 -1.16 -2.45
CA CYS A 82 -13.50 -1.92 -2.28
C CYS A 82 -13.95 -1.88 -0.82
N LEU A 83 -15.18 -1.44 -0.60
CA LEU A 83 -15.89 -1.63 0.66
C LEU A 83 -16.59 -2.99 0.64
N CYS A 84 -16.15 -3.89 1.51
CA CYS A 84 -16.65 -5.27 1.53
C CYS A 84 -17.88 -5.42 2.43
N SER A 85 -18.77 -6.36 2.08
CA SER A 85 -19.87 -6.78 2.94
C SER A 85 -19.34 -7.43 4.22
N ALA A 86 -20.17 -7.51 5.27
CA ALA A 86 -19.75 -7.93 6.62
C ALA A 86 -19.06 -9.32 6.70
N GLU A 87 -19.29 -10.19 5.71
CA GLU A 87 -18.72 -11.53 5.61
C GLU A 87 -17.51 -11.61 4.68
N TYR A 88 -17.04 -10.50 4.13
CA TYR A 88 -15.95 -10.49 3.17
C TYR A 88 -14.89 -9.43 3.51
N SER A 89 -13.63 -9.72 3.15
CA SER A 89 -12.48 -8.84 3.34
C SER A 89 -11.47 -9.03 2.20
N GLY A 90 -10.36 -8.29 2.24
CA GLY A 90 -9.39 -8.23 1.15
C GLY A 90 -9.55 -6.98 0.29
N ASN A 91 -8.59 -6.72 -0.61
CA ASN A 91 -8.57 -5.49 -1.40
C ASN A 91 -9.66 -5.48 -2.48
N LEU A 92 -10.11 -6.66 -2.90
CA LEU A 92 -11.20 -6.87 -3.86
C LEU A 92 -12.37 -7.62 -3.21
N CYS A 93 -12.44 -7.71 -1.87
CA CYS A 93 -13.45 -8.48 -1.14
C CYS A 93 -13.45 -9.98 -1.47
N GLU A 94 -12.29 -10.52 -1.81
CA GLU A 94 -12.09 -11.90 -2.25
C GLU A 94 -12.04 -12.92 -1.10
N ILE A 95 -11.89 -12.47 0.14
CA ILE A 95 -11.72 -13.31 1.33
C ILE A 95 -13.07 -13.41 2.04
N LYS A 96 -13.60 -14.61 2.26
CA LYS A 96 -14.78 -14.81 3.12
C LYS A 96 -14.35 -14.91 4.59
N GLU A 97 -14.89 -14.04 5.42
CA GLU A 97 -14.74 -14.06 6.88
C GLU A 97 -15.76 -15.04 7.46
N ASP A 98 -15.30 -16.18 8.00
CA ASP A 98 -16.18 -17.13 8.68
C ASP A 98 -16.72 -16.49 9.98
N THR A 99 -17.95 -15.99 9.95
CA THR A 99 -18.65 -15.32 11.06
C THR A 99 -19.13 -16.27 12.16
N ASP A 100 -18.88 -17.57 12.06
CA ASP A 100 -19.22 -18.58 13.08
C ASP A 100 -18.31 -18.57 14.32
N ARG A 101 -17.56 -17.49 14.55
CA ARG A 101 -16.80 -17.32 15.79
C ARG A 101 -17.59 -16.42 16.76
N PRO A 102 -18.22 -16.96 17.82
CA PRO A 102 -18.91 -16.13 18.81
C PRO A 102 -17.95 -15.11 19.43
N ARG A 103 -18.41 -13.86 19.55
CA ARG A 103 -17.67 -12.75 20.17
C ARG A 103 -17.26 -13.16 21.59
N ARG A 104 -15.96 -13.36 21.80
CA ARG A 104 -15.39 -13.73 23.09
C ARG A 104 -15.48 -12.53 24.04
N SER A 105 -16.49 -12.51 24.90
CA SER A 105 -16.46 -11.79 26.17
C SER A 105 -15.20 -12.18 26.94
N LYS A 106 -14.56 -11.20 27.56
CA LYS A 106 -13.38 -11.41 28.41
C LYS A 106 -13.79 -12.26 29.62
N GLU A 107 -13.30 -13.50 29.70
CA GLU A 107 -13.24 -14.25 30.96
C GLU A 107 -12.00 -15.16 31.02
N PRO A 108 -11.52 -15.49 32.23
CA PRO A 108 -10.09 -15.59 32.54
C PRO A 108 -9.50 -16.99 32.42
N ASP A 109 -8.16 -17.00 32.47
CA ASP A 109 -7.26 -18.15 32.38
C ASP A 109 -7.60 -19.31 33.33
N THR A 110 -8.21 -20.38 32.81
CA THR A 110 -8.07 -21.72 33.40
C THR A 110 -8.11 -22.80 32.32
N TYR A 111 -7.43 -23.90 32.64
CA TYR A 111 -7.37 -25.20 31.96
C TYR A 111 -6.70 -25.29 30.57
N ARG A 112 -5.43 -25.67 30.63
CA ARG A 112 -4.60 -26.28 29.59
C ARG A 112 -5.18 -27.66 29.21
N LEU A 113 -5.72 -27.82 28.00
CA LEU A 113 -5.88 -29.15 27.37
C LEU A 113 -5.52 -29.13 25.88
N ASN A 114 -4.52 -29.94 25.57
CA ASN A 114 -4.18 -30.61 24.32
C ASN A 114 -4.21 -29.82 23.01
N LYS A 115 -3.02 -29.36 22.60
CA LYS A 115 -2.77 -28.69 21.32
C LYS A 115 -2.18 -29.64 20.28
N ASP A 116 -2.85 -30.77 20.07
CA ASP A 116 -2.59 -31.64 18.93
C ASP A 116 -3.87 -31.79 18.12
N SER A 117 -4.14 -30.79 17.26
CA SER A 117 -4.98 -31.00 16.08
C SER A 117 -4.80 -29.92 15.01
N LYS A 118 -4.32 -30.40 13.86
CA LYS A 118 -4.52 -29.89 12.50
C LYS A 118 -4.08 -28.45 12.23
N LYS A 119 -2.76 -28.33 12.03
CA LYS A 119 -2.13 -27.19 11.34
C LYS A 119 -2.57 -27.19 9.87
N ASN A 120 -3.59 -26.39 9.54
CA ASN A 120 -4.02 -26.19 8.15
C ASN A 120 -2.83 -25.62 7.33
N PRO A 121 -2.32 -26.32 6.29
CA PRO A 121 -1.06 -25.96 5.64
C PRO A 121 -1.06 -24.56 5.01
N ASP A 122 -2.22 -24.07 4.58
CA ASP A 122 -2.36 -22.81 3.83
C ASP A 122 -2.26 -21.55 4.72
N ARG A 123 -2.94 -21.57 5.89
CA ARG A 123 -2.83 -20.50 6.91
C ARG A 123 -1.41 -20.33 7.47
N SER A 124 -0.59 -21.38 7.38
CA SER A 124 0.81 -21.35 7.83
C SER A 124 1.76 -20.73 6.79
N GLU A 125 1.35 -20.62 5.53
CA GLU A 125 2.13 -20.08 4.43
C GLU A 125 2.02 -18.54 4.37
N GLN A 126 0.81 -17.99 4.45
CA GLN A 126 0.59 -16.55 4.66
C GLN A 126 1.26 -16.04 5.96
N SER A 127 1.27 -16.87 7.01
CA SER A 127 2.00 -16.56 8.25
C SER A 127 3.52 -16.51 8.06
N LEU A 128 4.09 -17.27 7.13
CA LEU A 128 5.53 -17.31 6.90
C LEU A 128 6.01 -16.14 6.03
N GLU A 129 5.25 -15.79 5.00
CA GLU A 129 5.54 -14.65 4.13
C GLU A 129 5.45 -13.33 4.91
N LEU A 130 4.41 -13.16 5.73
CA LEU A 130 4.30 -12.02 6.64
C LEU A 130 5.47 -11.95 7.65
N LYS A 131 5.96 -13.10 8.14
CA LYS A 131 7.14 -13.14 9.02
C LYS A 131 8.42 -12.76 8.29
N LEU A 132 8.55 -13.10 7.01
CA LEU A 132 9.67 -12.71 6.17
C LEU A 132 9.65 -11.21 5.91
N GLN A 133 8.52 -10.64 5.50
CA GLN A 133 8.37 -9.20 5.26
C GLN A 133 8.70 -8.37 6.51
N LYS A 134 8.15 -8.75 7.67
CA LYS A 134 8.48 -8.10 8.95
C LYS A 134 9.96 -8.23 9.31
N ALA A 135 10.62 -9.32 8.94
CA ALA A 135 12.04 -9.50 9.19
C ALA A 135 12.92 -8.67 8.24
N GLU A 136 12.52 -8.49 6.98
CA GLU A 136 13.19 -7.60 6.01
C GLU A 136 13.22 -6.16 6.51
N GLN A 137 12.05 -5.61 6.84
CA GLN A 137 11.91 -4.26 7.38
C GLN A 137 12.77 -4.07 8.64
N ARG A 138 12.78 -5.06 9.54
CA ARG A 138 13.59 -5.03 10.76
C ARG A 138 15.08 -5.00 10.46
N LEU A 139 15.57 -5.81 9.52
CA LEU A 139 16.99 -5.86 9.18
C LEU A 139 17.44 -4.59 8.44
N LEU A 140 16.61 -4.05 7.55
CA LEU A 140 16.89 -2.78 6.87
C LEU A 140 16.90 -1.62 7.88
N LYS A 141 15.97 -1.59 8.84
CA LYS A 141 16.00 -0.61 9.93
C LYS A 141 17.27 -0.73 10.79
N ILE A 142 17.74 -1.95 11.08
CA ILE A 142 19.00 -2.17 11.80
C ILE A 142 20.19 -1.67 10.99
N THR A 143 20.17 -1.91 9.68
CA THR A 143 21.20 -1.47 8.74
C THR A 143 21.35 0.04 8.77
N PHE A 144 20.27 0.79 8.50
CA PHE A 144 20.32 2.25 8.47
C PHE A 144 20.60 2.89 9.83
N ARG A 145 20.14 2.27 10.93
CA ARG A 145 20.47 2.75 12.28
C ARG A 145 21.97 2.63 12.60
N ARG A 146 22.67 1.69 11.97
CA ARG A 146 24.11 1.48 12.19
C ARG A 146 25.01 1.95 11.06
N ALA A 147 24.44 2.26 9.90
CA ALA A 147 25.17 2.78 8.75
C ALA A 147 26.14 3.94 9.08
N PRO A 148 25.84 4.89 10.00
CA PRO A 148 26.79 5.95 10.34
C PRO A 148 28.11 5.45 10.96
N THR A 149 28.16 4.23 11.48
CA THR A 149 29.39 3.64 12.06
C THR A 149 30.07 2.65 11.12
N TRP A 150 29.56 2.50 9.90
CA TRP A 150 30.05 1.57 8.89
C TRP A 150 30.61 2.37 7.72
N ASP A 151 31.78 1.97 7.22
CA ASP A 151 32.35 2.56 6.00
C ASP A 151 31.70 1.87 4.79
N ILE A 152 30.49 2.31 4.42
CA ILE A 152 29.67 1.71 3.36
C ILE A 152 29.85 2.52 2.07
N PRO A 153 30.28 1.89 0.96
CA PRO A 153 30.31 2.53 -0.36
C PRO A 153 28.95 3.11 -0.79
N GLU A 154 28.95 4.25 -1.48
CA GLU A 154 27.70 4.97 -1.81
C GLU A 154 26.78 4.16 -2.75
N ASP A 155 27.33 3.30 -3.62
CA ASP A 155 26.58 2.40 -4.49
C ASP A 155 25.84 1.30 -3.68
N GLU A 156 26.47 0.77 -2.64
CA GLU A 156 25.82 -0.14 -1.69
C GLU A 156 24.74 0.58 -0.89
N LEU A 157 24.99 1.81 -0.46
CA LEU A 157 24.01 2.62 0.26
C LEU A 157 22.78 2.94 -0.59
N ARG A 158 22.96 3.29 -1.87
CA ARG A 158 21.86 3.44 -2.84
C ARG A 158 21.04 2.15 -2.97
N THR A 159 21.72 1.02 -3.07
CA THR A 159 21.06 -0.30 -3.16
C THR A 159 20.23 -0.58 -1.90
N LEU A 160 20.78 -0.32 -0.72
CA LEU A 160 20.08 -0.49 0.56
C LEU A 160 18.87 0.43 0.69
N ARG A 161 18.94 1.68 0.19
CA ARG A 161 17.82 2.63 0.22
C ARG A 161 16.66 2.12 -0.65
N ARG A 162 16.97 1.61 -1.85
CA ARG A 162 16.00 0.96 -2.74
C ARG A 162 15.34 -0.25 -2.07
N LEU A 163 16.13 -1.10 -1.42
CA LEU A 163 15.61 -2.26 -0.69
C LEU A 163 14.70 -1.85 0.47
N LYS A 164 15.03 -0.77 1.19
CA LYS A 164 14.17 -0.22 2.24
C LYS A 164 12.82 0.23 1.69
N HIS A 165 12.82 1.05 0.65
CA HIS A 165 11.57 1.53 0.04
C HIS A 165 10.70 0.37 -0.46
N LYS A 166 11.32 -0.65 -1.08
CA LYS A 166 10.62 -1.84 -1.53
C LYS A 166 10.02 -2.65 -0.38
N ALA A 167 10.80 -2.91 0.67
CA ALA A 167 10.35 -3.69 1.84
C ALA A 167 9.20 -3.01 2.62
N ASP A 168 9.05 -1.70 2.52
CA ASP A 168 7.94 -0.96 3.14
C ASP A 168 6.61 -1.19 2.38
N LYS A 169 6.67 -1.50 1.07
CA LYS A 169 5.50 -1.72 0.21
C LYS A 169 5.19 -3.19 -0.04
N GLU A 170 6.21 -4.02 -0.22
CA GLU A 170 6.08 -5.42 -0.63
C GLU A 170 7.23 -6.30 -0.10
N SER A 171 7.12 -7.62 -0.30
CA SER A 171 8.18 -8.55 0.10
C SER A 171 9.37 -8.51 -0.86
N LEU A 172 10.59 -8.56 -0.32
CA LEU A 172 11.79 -8.66 -1.13
C LEU A 172 11.89 -10.01 -1.87
N SER A 173 12.40 -9.96 -3.10
CA SER A 173 12.73 -11.15 -3.87
C SER A 173 13.84 -11.97 -3.20
N LEU A 174 14.00 -13.23 -3.61
CA LEU A 174 15.03 -14.10 -3.05
C LEU A 174 16.46 -13.55 -3.28
N GLN A 175 16.70 -12.88 -4.40
CA GLN A 175 18.00 -12.28 -4.71
C GLN A 175 18.29 -11.08 -3.81
N GLU A 176 17.29 -10.22 -3.59
CA GLU A 176 17.40 -9.06 -2.69
C GLU A 176 17.61 -9.49 -1.24
N ARG A 177 16.89 -10.53 -0.79
CA ARG A 177 17.09 -11.14 0.53
C ARG A 177 18.52 -11.69 0.71
N ARG A 178 19.07 -12.31 -0.34
CA ARG A 178 20.45 -12.82 -0.36
C ARG A 178 21.47 -11.69 -0.28
N TYR A 179 21.26 -10.61 -1.02
CA TYR A 179 22.10 -9.42 -0.95
C TYR A 179 22.13 -8.85 0.47
N LEU A 180 20.95 -8.60 1.07
CA LEU A 180 20.85 -8.07 2.44
C LEU A 180 21.55 -8.99 3.47
N ILE A 181 21.43 -10.30 3.29
CA ILE A 181 22.13 -11.28 4.14
C ILE A 181 23.64 -11.20 3.96
N LYS A 182 24.13 -11.12 2.71
CA LYS A 182 25.56 -11.06 2.39
C LYS A 182 26.16 -9.81 3.05
N PHE A 183 25.55 -8.66 2.79
CA PHE A 183 25.93 -7.38 3.35
C PHE A 183 25.99 -7.40 4.90
N LEU A 184 24.91 -7.80 5.58
CA LEU A 184 24.90 -7.89 7.06
C LEU A 184 25.81 -8.99 7.63
N THR A 185 26.25 -9.93 6.81
CA THR A 185 27.23 -10.95 7.22
C THR A 185 28.66 -10.42 7.09
N GLN A 186 28.95 -9.59 6.08
CA GLN A 186 30.22 -8.86 5.96
C GLN A 186 30.38 -7.87 7.13
N GLU A 187 29.34 -7.09 7.40
CA GLU A 187 29.34 -6.10 8.49
C GLU A 187 29.03 -6.67 9.89
N ARG A 188 29.19 -7.99 10.06
CA ARG A 188 28.78 -8.70 11.29
C ARG A 188 29.52 -8.22 12.54
N ARG A 189 30.75 -7.70 12.41
CA ARG A 189 31.54 -7.16 13.52
C ARG A 189 30.84 -5.97 14.19
N HIS A 190 30.12 -5.17 13.42
CA HIS A 190 29.39 -3.99 13.91
C HIS A 190 27.99 -4.31 14.46
N LEU A 191 27.56 -5.58 14.46
CA LEU A 191 26.27 -6.01 15.01
C LEU A 191 26.40 -6.49 16.46
N ASN A 192 25.50 -6.03 17.33
CA ASN A 192 25.37 -6.57 18.68
C ASN A 192 24.73 -7.98 18.68
N SER A 193 24.75 -8.66 19.84
CA SER A 193 24.21 -10.03 19.99
C SER A 193 22.72 -10.15 19.59
N LYS A 194 21.89 -9.15 19.94
CA LYS A 194 20.47 -9.12 19.59
C LYS A 194 20.26 -9.05 18.07
N ASP A 195 21.05 -8.25 17.36
CA ASP A 195 20.91 -8.06 15.92
C ASP A 195 21.50 -9.24 15.13
N LYS A 196 22.59 -9.85 15.62
CA LYS A 196 23.10 -11.15 15.13
C LYS A 196 22.03 -12.24 15.24
N THR A 197 21.25 -12.25 16.33
CA THR A 197 20.15 -13.19 16.53
C THR A 197 19.01 -12.96 15.53
N LYS A 198 18.66 -11.70 15.25
CA LYS A 198 17.64 -11.37 14.22
C LYS A 198 18.08 -11.80 12.83
N LEU A 199 19.35 -11.58 12.47
CA LEU A 199 19.93 -12.06 11.21
C LEU A 199 19.90 -13.60 11.11
N LYS A 200 20.22 -14.32 12.20
CA LYS A 200 20.12 -15.79 12.25
C LYS A 200 18.67 -16.26 12.05
N ARG A 201 17.71 -15.62 12.71
CA ARG A 201 16.27 -15.92 12.55
C ARG A 201 15.81 -15.68 11.11
N PHE A 202 16.25 -14.60 10.47
CA PHE A 202 15.91 -14.32 9.08
C PHE A 202 16.45 -15.37 8.10
N LYS A 203 17.72 -15.78 8.25
CA LYS A 203 18.31 -16.90 7.48
C LYS A 203 17.47 -18.18 7.62
N ASN A 204 16.98 -18.48 8.82
CA ASN A 204 16.12 -19.65 9.06
C ASN A 204 14.74 -19.52 8.39
N LEU A 205 14.12 -18.34 8.42
CA LEU A 205 12.84 -18.10 7.74
C LEU A 205 12.95 -18.33 6.23
N ILE A 206 14.04 -17.88 5.60
CA ILE A 206 14.27 -18.12 4.16
C ILE A 206 14.45 -19.62 3.88
N ARG A 207 15.19 -20.34 4.72
CA ARG A 207 15.33 -21.81 4.60
C ARG A 207 13.98 -22.51 4.70
N GLN A 208 13.13 -22.09 5.64
CA GLN A 208 11.77 -22.62 5.79
C GLN A 208 10.90 -22.35 4.56
N SER A 209 10.97 -21.13 4.01
CA SER A 209 10.24 -20.74 2.79
C SER A 209 10.68 -21.58 1.58
N LYS A 210 11.98 -21.73 1.36
CA LYS A 210 12.52 -22.60 0.30
C LYS A 210 12.09 -24.06 0.44
N LYS A 211 12.12 -24.61 1.66
CA LYS A 211 11.67 -25.98 1.94
C LYS A 211 10.20 -26.16 1.56
N ARG A 212 9.34 -25.20 1.90
CA ARG A 212 7.92 -25.20 1.55
C ARG A 212 7.67 -25.08 0.04
N GLN A 213 8.38 -24.17 -0.65
CA GLN A 213 8.30 -24.07 -2.10
C GLN A 213 8.72 -25.37 -2.81
N LYS A 214 9.77 -26.05 -2.32
CA LYS A 214 10.21 -27.36 -2.86
C LYS A 214 9.15 -28.45 -2.63
N LEU A 215 8.51 -28.47 -1.46
CA LEU A 215 7.42 -29.40 -1.14
C LEU A 215 6.19 -29.16 -2.02
N ARG A 216 5.84 -27.90 -2.32
CA ARG A 216 4.74 -27.54 -3.24
C ARG A 216 5.03 -28.02 -4.67
N LYS A 217 6.22 -27.72 -5.20
CA LYS A 217 6.62 -28.19 -6.53
C LYS A 217 6.51 -29.72 -6.64
N ARG A 218 7.04 -30.47 -5.66
CA ARG A 218 6.93 -31.93 -5.65
C ARG A 218 5.49 -32.47 -5.65
N ARG A 219 4.53 -31.75 -5.08
CA ARG A 219 3.11 -32.15 -5.10
C ARG A 219 2.40 -31.86 -6.42
N LEU A 220 2.90 -30.91 -7.21
CA LEU A 220 2.36 -30.56 -8.52
C LEU A 220 2.81 -31.53 -9.63
N TYR A 221 3.96 -32.20 -9.47
CA TYR A 221 4.46 -33.21 -10.42
C TYR A 221 3.97 -34.64 -10.11
N VAL A 222 3.10 -34.81 -9.10
CA VAL A 222 2.57 -36.12 -8.66
C VAL A 222 1.04 -36.19 -8.84
N LYS A 223 0.45 -35.21 -9.55
CA LYS A 223 -0.91 -35.22 -10.08
C LYS A 223 -0.83 -35.18 -11.59
#